data_AF-B5Y0V4-F1
#
_entry.id   AF-B5Y0V4-F1
#
_cell.length_a   1.000
_cell.length_b   1.000
_cell.length_c   1.000
_cell.angle_alpha   90.00
_cell.angle_beta   90.00
_cell.angle_gamma   90.00
#
_symmetry.space_group_name_H-M   'P 1'
#
loop_
_entity.id
_entity.type
_entity.pdbx_description
1 polymer ?
#
loop_
_entity_poly.entity_id
_entity_poly.type
_entity_poly.pdbx_seq_one_letter_code
_entity_poly.pdbx_strand_id
1 'polypeptide(L)'
;MKELTLNEMEYISGGFNLFGAASGFASFVANSGVGFTSFVLTSGSAFASFVGDSAMAFGSFLTGQSNWETFVTTGSENWGNFVLTAGKNWNIFVDNAASNWNSFLNNASA
;
A
#
# COMPACT_ATOMS: atom_id res chain seq x y z
N MET A 1 11.39 -25.86 39.57
CA MET A 1 11.48 -25.96 38.10
C MET A 1 12.95 -25.99 37.72
N LYS A 2 13.36 -26.80 36.75
CA LYS A 2 14.74 -26.81 36.24
C LYS A 2 14.93 -25.54 35.38
N GLU A 3 15.99 -24.78 35.62
CA GLU A 3 16.43 -23.75 34.67
C GLU A 3 17.05 -24.43 33.45
N LEU A 4 16.62 -24.01 32.27
CA LEU A 4 17.15 -24.51 31.01
C LEU A 4 18.46 -23.80 30.69
N THR A 5 19.41 -24.53 30.12
CA THR A 5 20.61 -23.95 29.52
C THR A 5 20.26 -23.26 28.20
N LEU A 6 21.11 -22.34 27.72
CA LEU A 6 20.91 -21.64 26.45
C LEU A 6 20.69 -22.61 25.26
N ASN A 7 21.48 -23.69 25.20
CA ASN A 7 21.36 -24.70 24.15
C ASN A 7 20.04 -25.48 24.22
N GLU A 8 19.53 -25.78 25.43
CA GLU A 8 18.22 -26.41 25.60
C GLU A 8 17.09 -25.44 25.22
N MET A 9 17.24 -24.15 25.52
CA MET A 9 16.29 -23.12 25.11
C MET A 9 16.23 -22.97 23.58
N GLU A 10 17.38 -22.97 22.89
CA GLU A 10 17.48 -22.91 21.43
C GLU A 10 16.94 -24.17 20.74
N TYR A 11 17.23 -25.35 21.30
CA TYR A 11 16.71 -26.62 20.81
C TYR A 11 15.18 -26.72 20.94
N ILE A 12 14.63 -26.24 22.06
CA ILE A 12 13.18 -26.24 22.31
C ILE A 12 12.48 -25.14 21.49
N SER A 13 13.12 -23.98 21.30
CA SER A 13 12.56 -22.91 20.47
C SER A 13 12.65 -23.21 18.98
N GLY A 14 13.50 -24.16 18.57
CA GLY A 14 13.73 -24.49 17.16
C GLY A 14 14.36 -23.33 16.38
N GLY A 15 15.17 -22.50 17.05
CA GLY A 15 15.70 -21.27 16.47
C GLY A 15 14.69 -20.13 16.38
N PHE A 16 13.65 -20.12 17.22
CA PHE A 16 12.71 -18.99 17.31
C PHE A 16 13.20 -17.93 18.30
N ASN A 17 13.21 -16.67 17.87
CA ASN A 17 13.53 -15.50 18.68
C ASN A 17 12.25 -14.71 19.01
N LEU A 18 11.70 -14.89 20.22
CA LEU A 18 10.46 -14.25 20.65
C LEU A 18 10.52 -12.71 20.61
N PHE A 19 11.63 -12.11 21.06
CA PHE A 19 11.75 -10.65 21.10
C PHE A 19 11.92 -10.06 19.71
N GLY A 20 12.69 -10.72 18.85
CA GLY A 20 12.82 -10.35 17.44
C GLY A 20 11.51 -10.54 16.67
N ALA A 21 10.76 -11.61 16.93
CA ALA A 21 9.43 -11.82 16.37
C ALA A 21 8.43 -10.74 16.81
N ALA A 22 8.37 -10.42 18.10
CA ALA A 22 7.45 -9.41 18.63
C ALA A 22 7.75 -8.01 18.06
N SER A 23 9.02 -7.60 18.08
CA SER A 23 9.45 -6.31 17.54
C SER A 23 9.35 -6.23 16.01
N GLY A 24 9.69 -7.30 15.31
CA GLY A 24 9.57 -7.43 13.86
C GLY A 24 8.12 -7.35 13.40
N PHE A 25 7.22 -8.08 14.06
CA PHE A 25 5.79 -8.05 13.73
C PHE A 25 5.16 -6.69 14.01
N ALA A 26 5.48 -6.08 15.17
CA ALA A 26 5.00 -4.73 15.48
C ALA A 26 5.45 -3.71 14.42
N SER A 27 6.71 -3.81 13.96
CA SER A 27 7.24 -2.94 12.89
C SER A 27 6.54 -3.19 11.56
N PHE A 28 6.30 -4.45 11.19
CA PHE A 28 5.54 -4.81 9.99
C PHE A 28 4.13 -4.22 10.02
N VAL A 29 3.40 -4.36 11.13
CA VAL A 29 2.04 -3.82 11.27
C VAL A 29 2.04 -2.30 11.18
N ALA A 30 2.93 -1.62 11.91
CA ALA A 30 3.02 -0.16 11.91
C ALA A 30 3.34 0.39 10.52
N ASN A 31 4.36 -0.17 9.85
CA ASN A 31 4.75 0.27 8.51
C ASN A 31 3.69 -0.04 7.46
N SER A 32 3.02 -1.20 7.56
CA SER A 32 1.90 -1.54 6.68
C SER A 32 0.74 -0.56 6.85
N GLY A 33 0.43 -0.17 8.08
CA GLY A 33 -0.59 0.85 8.36
C GLY A 33 -0.26 2.20 7.72
N VAL A 34 0.98 2.67 7.85
CA VAL A 34 1.46 3.91 7.22
C VAL A 34 1.43 3.80 5.69
N GLY A 35 1.95 2.71 5.13
CA GLY A 35 2.01 2.47 3.69
C GLY A 35 0.62 2.40 3.06
N PHE A 36 -0.31 1.68 3.70
CA PHE A 36 -1.69 1.60 3.24
C PHE A 36 -2.40 2.95 3.32
N THR A 37 -2.19 3.71 4.41
CA THR A 37 -2.74 5.06 4.53
C THR A 37 -2.24 5.97 3.40
N SER A 38 -0.95 5.91 3.08
CA SER A 38 -0.37 6.67 1.96
C SER A 38 -0.99 6.27 0.61
N PHE A 39 -1.17 4.97 0.37
CA PHE A 39 -1.86 4.45 -0.82
C PHE A 39 -3.29 5.01 -0.91
N VAL A 40 -4.08 4.92 0.16
CA VAL A 40 -5.48 5.38 0.17
C VAL A 40 -5.56 6.87 -0.06
N LEU A 41 -4.76 7.69 0.63
CA LEU A 41 -4.81 9.15 0.48
C LEU A 41 -4.40 9.60 -0.92
N THR A 42 -3.32 9.03 -1.46
CA THR A 42 -2.82 9.41 -2.79
C THR A 42 -3.77 8.95 -3.89
N SER A 43 -4.22 7.70 -3.83
CA SER A 43 -5.14 7.14 -4.82
C SER A 43 -6.54 7.77 -4.73
N GLY A 44 -7.00 8.06 -3.51
CA GLY A 44 -8.27 8.74 -3.26
C GLY A 44 -8.27 10.18 -3.78
N SER A 45 -7.16 10.90 -3.62
CA SER A 45 -7.00 12.23 -4.21
C SER A 45 -7.01 12.18 -5.74
N ALA A 46 -6.30 11.23 -6.33
CA ALA A 46 -6.31 11.03 -7.79
C ALA A 46 -7.71 10.63 -8.31
N PHE A 47 -8.45 9.82 -7.56
CA PHE A 47 -9.83 9.48 -7.89
C PHE A 47 -10.74 10.71 -7.82
N ALA A 48 -10.61 11.53 -6.78
CA ALA A 48 -11.38 12.76 -6.65
C ALA A 48 -11.12 13.73 -7.82
N SER A 49 -9.86 13.89 -8.23
CA SER A 49 -9.50 14.64 -9.44
C SER A 49 -10.14 14.05 -10.69
N PHE A 50 -10.03 12.73 -10.90
CA PHE A 50 -10.69 12.06 -12.03
C PHE A 50 -12.18 12.37 -12.10
N VAL A 51 -12.90 12.23 -10.98
CA VAL A 51 -14.35 12.49 -10.92
C VAL A 51 -14.65 13.97 -11.20
N GLY A 52 -13.96 14.88 -10.52
CA GLY A 52 -14.18 16.33 -10.66
C GLY A 52 -13.92 16.83 -12.08
N ASP A 53 -12.78 16.46 -12.65
CA ASP A 53 -12.36 16.90 -13.98
C ASP A 53 -13.26 16.29 -15.07
N SER A 54 -13.68 15.03 -14.89
CA SER A 54 -14.62 14.38 -15.82
C SER A 54 -16.01 15.01 -15.76
N ALA A 55 -16.48 15.40 -14.57
CA ALA A 55 -17.75 16.11 -14.41
C ALA A 55 -17.72 17.49 -15.07
N MET A 56 -16.61 18.22 -14.93
CA MET A 56 -16.41 19.50 -15.63
C MET A 56 -16.40 19.31 -17.15
N ALA A 57 -15.66 18.32 -17.66
CA ALA A 57 -15.62 18.01 -19.09
C ALA A 57 -17.00 17.65 -19.64
N PHE A 58 -17.79 16.89 -18.88
CA PHE A 58 -19.16 16.57 -19.24
C PHE A 58 -20.07 17.81 -19.26
N GLY A 59 -19.94 18.70 -18.27
CA GLY A 59 -20.67 19.97 -18.24
C GLY A 59 -20.34 20.88 -19.44
N SER A 60 -19.06 20.98 -19.81
CA SER A 60 -18.62 21.71 -21.00
C SER A 60 -19.24 21.15 -22.28
N PHE A 61 -19.36 19.82 -22.38
CA PHE A 61 -20.02 19.18 -23.52
C PHE A 61 -21.52 19.51 -23.58
N LEU A 62 -22.23 19.37 -22.45
CA LEU A 62 -23.67 19.67 -22.37
C LEU A 62 -24.01 21.13 -22.70
N THR A 63 -23.10 22.05 -22.38
CA THR A 63 -23.29 23.49 -22.65
C THR A 63 -22.78 23.92 -24.03
N GLY A 64 -22.26 22.98 -24.83
CA GLY A 64 -21.74 23.25 -26.18
C GLY A 64 -20.37 23.94 -26.21
N GLN A 65 -19.68 24.02 -25.07
CA GLN A 65 -18.32 24.57 -24.96
C GLN A 65 -17.24 23.58 -25.43
N SER A 66 -17.55 22.28 -25.47
CA SER A 66 -16.71 21.23 -26.04
C SER A 66 -17.53 20.26 -26.89
N ASN A 67 -16.85 19.46 -27.71
CA ASN A 67 -17.49 18.41 -28.52
C ASN A 67 -17.35 17.02 -27.86
N TRP A 68 -18.03 16.03 -28.44
CA TRP A 68 -18.02 14.65 -27.95
C TRP A 68 -16.62 14.05 -27.88
N GLU A 69 -15.80 14.24 -28.92
CA GLU A 69 -14.44 13.71 -28.98
C GLU A 69 -13.55 14.25 -27.87
N THR A 70 -13.62 15.57 -27.61
CA THR A 70 -12.92 16.21 -26.50
C THR A 70 -13.37 15.64 -25.16
N PHE A 71 -14.68 15.53 -24.92
CA PHE A 71 -15.21 14.98 -23.67
C PHE A 71 -14.71 13.54 -23.42
N VAL A 72 -14.83 12.66 -24.41
CA VAL A 72 -14.40 11.26 -24.30
C VAL A 72 -12.89 11.16 -24.08
N THR A 73 -12.10 11.96 -24.81
CA THR A 73 -10.63 11.98 -24.67
C THR A 73 -10.23 12.40 -23.27
N THR A 74 -10.77 13.52 -22.77
CA THR A 74 -10.50 14.00 -21.41
C THR A 74 -10.92 12.97 -20.35
N GLY A 75 -12.11 12.36 -20.49
CA GLY A 75 -12.55 11.32 -19.56
C GLY A 75 -11.61 10.11 -19.53
N SER A 76 -11.15 9.66 -20.71
CA SER A 76 -10.20 8.55 -20.84
C SER A 76 -8.84 8.87 -20.22
N GLU A 77 -8.30 10.07 -20.48
CA GLU A 77 -7.04 10.54 -19.89
C GLU A 77 -7.12 10.65 -18.38
N ASN A 78 -8.19 11.25 -17.84
CA ASN A 78 -8.41 11.38 -16.41
C ASN A 78 -8.50 10.00 -15.73
N TRP A 79 -9.22 9.06 -16.34
CA TRP A 79 -9.29 7.68 -15.85
C TRP A 79 -7.92 7.01 -15.87
N GLY A 80 -7.18 7.13 -16.98
CA GLY A 80 -5.84 6.58 -17.12
C GLY A 80 -4.88 7.13 -16.05
N ASN A 81 -4.91 8.43 -15.79
CA ASN A 81 -4.10 9.09 -14.76
C ASN A 81 -4.42 8.58 -13.35
N PHE A 82 -5.71 8.41 -13.04
CA PHE A 82 -6.14 7.80 -11.77
C PHE A 82 -5.60 6.37 -11.64
N VAL A 83 -5.83 5.52 -12.64
CA VAL A 83 -5.42 4.10 -12.61
C VAL A 83 -3.90 3.97 -12.48
N LEU A 84 -3.13 4.76 -13.23
CA LEU A 84 -1.67 4.77 -13.15
C LEU A 84 -1.18 5.18 -11.75
N THR A 85 -1.76 6.24 -11.19
CA THR A 85 -1.41 6.71 -9.84
C THR A 85 -1.74 5.66 -8.79
N ALA A 86 -2.96 5.13 -8.82
CA ALA A 86 -3.41 4.12 -7.86
C ALA A 86 -2.57 2.84 -7.95
N GLY A 87 -2.34 2.34 -9.18
CA GLY A 87 -1.53 1.14 -9.42
C GLY A 87 -0.08 1.30 -8.94
N LYS A 88 0.55 2.45 -9.22
CA LYS A 88 1.92 2.72 -8.74
C LYS A 88 1.99 2.73 -7.21
N ASN A 89 1.06 3.42 -6.55
CA ASN A 89 1.04 3.50 -5.09
C ASN A 89 0.71 2.15 -4.43
N TRP A 90 -0.14 1.34 -5.07
CA TRP A 90 -0.42 -0.02 -4.63
C TRP A 90 0.84 -0.88 -4.66
N ASN A 91 1.59 -0.85 -5.77
CA ASN A 91 2.84 -1.59 -5.89
C ASN A 91 3.85 -1.17 -4.82
N ILE A 92 4.01 0.14 -4.60
CA ILE A 92 4.88 0.67 -3.53
C ILE A 92 4.46 0.12 -2.15
N PHE A 93 3.16 0.13 -1.85
CA PHE A 93 2.66 -0.41 -0.58
C PHE A 93 2.97 -1.91 -0.44
N VAL A 94 2.65 -2.71 -1.47
CA VAL A 94 2.84 -4.16 -1.43
C VAL A 94 4.32 -4.54 -1.36
N ASP A 95 5.18 -3.90 -2.14
CA ASP A 95 6.62 -4.15 -2.14
C ASP A 95 7.24 -3.86 -0.77
N ASN A 96 6.85 -2.73 -0.15
CA ASN A 96 7.31 -2.37 1.18
C ASN A 96 6.78 -3.35 2.25
N ALA A 97 5.50 -3.72 2.18
CA ALA A 97 4.91 -4.68 3.10
C ALA A 97 5.59 -6.06 2.99
N ALA A 98 5.88 -6.53 1.78
CA ALA A 98 6.60 -7.78 1.55
C ALA A 98 8.04 -7.73 2.10
N SER A 99 8.76 -6.63 1.86
CA SER A 99 10.09 -6.41 2.43
C SER A 99 10.08 -6.40 3.96
N ASN A 100 9.09 -5.75 4.56
CA ASN A 100 8.92 -5.69 6.02
C ASN A 100 8.51 -7.05 6.60
N TRP A 101 7.70 -7.83 5.89
CA TRP A 101 7.39 -9.21 6.28
C TRP A 101 8.64 -10.09 6.29
N ASN A 102 9.47 -10.00 5.26
CA ASN A 102 10.75 -10.73 5.23
C ASN A 102 11.67 -10.28 6.38
N SER A 103 11.68 -9.00 6.71
CA SER A 103 12.42 -8.48 7.86
C SER A 103 11.88 -9.05 9.19
N PHE A 104 10.56 -9.17 9.33
CA PHE A 104 9.94 -9.87 10.46
C PHE A 104 10.40 -11.32 10.54
N LEU A 105 10.35 -12.08 9.45
CA LEU A 105 10.78 -13.48 9.43
C LEU A 105 12.24 -13.64 9.86
N ASN A 106 13.12 -12.78 9.35
CA ASN A 106 14.54 -12.77 9.72
C ASN A 106 14.77 -12.43 11.21
N ASN A 107 13.97 -11.53 11.77
CA ASN A 107 14.06 -11.18 13.19
C ASN A 107 13.44 -12.28 14.08
N ALA A 108 12.45 -13.01 13.58
CA ALA A 108 11.82 -14.12 14.29
C ALA A 108 12.69 -15.38 14.32
N SER A 109 13.65 -15.51 13.40
CA SER A 109 14.71 -16.51 13.48
C SER A 109 15.84 -16.07 14.42
N ALA A 110 16.32 -16.99 15.25
CA ALA A 110 17.49 -16.86 16.12
C ALA A 110 18.78 -17.17 15.36
#